data_AF-A0A1C8FPB5-F1
#
_entry.id   AF-A0A1C8FPB5-F1
#
_cell.length_a   1.000
_cell.length_b   1.000
_cell.length_c   1.000
_cell.angle_alpha   90.00
_cell.angle_beta   90.00
_cell.angle_gamma   90.00
#
_symmetry.space_group_name_H-M   'P 1'
#
loop_
_entity.id
_entity.type
_entity.pdbx_description
1 polymer ?
#
loop_
_entity_poly.entity_id
_entity_poly.type
_entity_poly.pdbx_seq_one_letter_code
_entity_poly.pdbx_strand_id
1 'polypeptide(L)'
;VSWNASSGATGYDLKVDNNIISNVTSPYVNSGLTENSTHIYAVRAKNANGTSSWSNSIGATTKASSNPTTGSWAPNTAYKVGDIVSYI
;
A
#
# COMPACT_ATOMS: atom_id res chain seq x y z
N VAL A 1 4.41 2.00 -4.73
CA VAL A 1 4.08 1.70 -6.14
C VAL A 1 5.14 2.32 -7.04
N SER A 2 5.70 1.55 -7.97
CA SER A 2 6.72 2.00 -8.93
C SER A 2 6.26 1.73 -10.36
N TRP A 3 6.60 2.60 -11.29
CA TRP A 3 6.27 2.48 -12.72
C TRP A 3 7.38 3.08 -13.58
N ASN A 4 7.47 2.61 -14.83
CA ASN A 4 8.42 3.15 -15.79
C ASN A 4 7.95 4.51 -16.30
N ALA A 5 8.90 5.42 -16.55
CA ALA A 5 8.60 6.71 -17.15
C ALA A 5 8.12 6.54 -18.60
N SER A 6 7.08 7.28 -18.98
CA SER A 6 6.59 7.33 -20.36
C SER A 6 7.16 8.55 -21.09
N SER A 7 7.53 8.38 -22.37
CA SER A 7 8.06 9.47 -23.18
C SER A 7 7.01 10.56 -23.39
N GLY A 8 7.40 11.82 -23.18
CA GLY A 8 6.50 12.98 -23.29
C GLY A 8 5.57 13.21 -22.09
N ALA A 9 5.67 12.40 -21.03
CA ALA A 9 4.97 12.66 -19.78
C ALA A 9 5.67 13.77 -18.96
N THR A 10 4.92 14.80 -18.58
CA THR A 10 5.40 15.85 -17.66
C THR A 10 4.96 15.61 -16.21
N GLY A 11 4.16 14.58 -15.97
CA GLY A 11 3.76 14.12 -14.64
C GLY A 11 2.94 12.83 -14.73
N TYR A 12 2.48 12.36 -13.57
CA TYR A 12 1.62 11.18 -13.45
C TYR A 12 0.48 11.42 -12.48
N ASP A 13 -0.64 10.75 -12.72
CA ASP A 13 -1.71 10.60 -11.73
C ASP A 13 -1.78 9.14 -11.29
N LEU A 14 -2.04 8.92 -9.99
CA LEU A 14 -2.22 7.61 -9.39
C LEU A 14 -3.66 7.47 -8.88
N LYS A 15 -4.37 6.46 -9.36
CA LYS A 15 -5.65 6.04 -8.82
C LYS A 15 -5.42 5.02 -7.70
N VAL A 16 -5.92 5.30 -6.50
CA VAL A 16 -5.89 4.43 -5.32
C VAL A 16 -7.32 4.23 -4.84
N ASP A 17 -7.85 3.01 -4.88
CA ASP A 17 -9.22 2.70 -4.41
C ASP A 17 -10.28 3.68 -4.94
N ASN A 18 -10.22 3.95 -6.24
CA ASN A 18 -11.08 4.90 -6.95
C ASN A 18 -10.84 6.40 -6.66
N ASN A 19 -9.93 6.77 -5.76
CA ASN A 19 -9.46 8.14 -5.56
C ASN A 19 -8.27 8.47 -6.47
N ILE A 20 -8.24 9.67 -7.05
CA ILE A 20 -7.15 10.11 -7.94
C ILE A 20 -6.24 11.08 -7.20
N ILE A 21 -4.95 10.74 -7.15
CA ILE A 21 -3.87 11.56 -6.62
C ILE A 21 -3.07 12.08 -7.81
N SER A 22 -3.11 13.38 -8.04
CA SER A 22 -2.47 14.01 -9.19
C SER A 22 -1.02 14.41 -8.89
N ASN A 23 -0.22 14.51 -9.96
CA ASN A 23 1.16 15.00 -9.90
C ASN A 23 2.09 14.17 -8.97
N VAL A 24 1.93 12.85 -9.01
CA VAL A 24 2.77 11.92 -8.26
C VAL A 24 4.07 11.61 -8.99
N THR A 25 5.11 11.31 -8.22
CA THR A 25 6.40 10.84 -8.72
C THR A 25 6.58 9.35 -8.46
N SER A 26 7.31 8.67 -9.35
CA SER A 26 7.74 7.30 -9.10
C SER A 26 9.12 7.30 -8.42
N PRO A 27 9.35 6.49 -7.39
CA PRO A 27 8.38 5.63 -6.70
C PRO A 27 7.44 6.44 -5.78
N TYR A 28 6.17 6.01 -5.69
CA TYR A 28 5.18 6.57 -4.77
C TYR A 28 5.03 5.70 -3.53
N VAL A 29 5.07 6.31 -2.34
CA VAL A 29 4.82 5.66 -1.05
C VAL A 29 3.42 6.02 -0.59
N ASN A 30 2.56 5.01 -0.46
CA ASN A 30 1.22 5.17 0.12
C ASN A 30 1.28 4.78 1.59
N SER A 31 1.17 5.75 2.50
CA SER A 31 1.26 5.57 3.95
C SER A 31 -0.10 5.73 4.63
N GLY A 32 -0.25 5.23 5.86
CA GLY A 32 -1.49 5.36 6.63
C GLY A 32 -2.62 4.47 6.12
N LEU A 33 -2.29 3.37 5.44
CA LEU A 33 -3.26 2.39 4.96
C LEU A 33 -3.70 1.47 6.10
N THR A 34 -4.98 1.08 6.07
CA THR A 34 -5.50 0.05 6.97
C THR A 34 -4.74 -1.25 6.76
N GLU A 35 -4.42 -1.93 7.84
CA GLU A 35 -3.75 -3.22 7.82
C GLU A 35 -4.66 -4.32 7.28
N ASN A 36 -4.06 -5.40 6.78
CA ASN A 36 -4.79 -6.54 6.20
C ASN A 36 -5.86 -6.13 5.17
N SER A 37 -5.60 -5.05 4.43
CA SER A 37 -6.53 -4.45 3.48
C SER A 37 -5.94 -4.44 2.09
N THR A 38 -6.76 -4.76 1.09
CA THR A 38 -6.37 -4.79 -0.32
C THR A 38 -6.66 -3.43 -0.95
N HIS A 39 -5.62 -2.82 -1.51
CA HIS A 39 -5.68 -1.55 -2.21
C HIS A 39 -5.41 -1.74 -3.70
N ILE A 40 -6.20 -1.08 -4.54
CA ILE A 40 -6.09 -1.15 -6.00
C ILE A 40 -5.43 0.11 -6.55
N TYR A 41 -4.36 -0.07 -7.31
CA TYR A 41 -3.55 1.00 -7.87
C TYR A 41 -3.57 0.99 -9.40
N ALA A 42 -3.74 2.15 -10.02
CA ALA A 42 -3.51 2.33 -11.47
C ALA A 42 -2.83 3.68 -11.73
N VAL A 43 -1.98 3.78 -12.74
CA VAL A 43 -1.21 4.99 -13.07
C VAL A 43 -1.57 5.46 -14.47
N ARG A 44 -1.61 6.78 -14.70
CA ARG A 44 -1.66 7.36 -16.04
C ARG A 44 -0.62 8.47 -16.18
N ALA A 45 -0.11 8.65 -17.40
CA ALA A 45 0.77 9.76 -17.72
C ALA A 45 -0.05 11.02 -18.01
N LYS A 46 0.50 12.19 -17.67
CA LYS A 46 -0.05 13.49 -18.04
C LYS A 46 1.00 14.35 -18.73
N ASN A 47 0.56 15.16 -19.67
CA ASN A 47 1.35 16.19 -20.35
C ASN A 47 0.48 17.40 -20.70
N ALA A 48 1.03 18.38 -21.41
CA ALA A 48 0.31 19.58 -21.82
C ALA A 48 -0.88 19.30 -22.76
N ASN A 49 -0.87 18.15 -23.45
CA ASN A 49 -1.95 17.72 -24.36
C ASN A 49 -3.06 16.95 -23.64
N GLY A 50 -2.88 16.57 -22.37
CA GLY A 50 -3.88 15.85 -21.58
C GLY A 50 -3.30 14.66 -20.82
N THR A 51 -4.16 13.65 -20.60
CA THR A 51 -3.82 12.44 -19.85
C THR A 51 -3.94 11.19 -20.72
N SER A 52 -3.05 10.22 -20.52
CA SER A 52 -3.17 8.89 -21.14
C SER A 52 -4.33 8.08 -20.54
N SER A 53 -4.66 6.96 -21.19
CA SER A 53 -5.43 5.90 -20.56
C SER A 53 -4.74 5.40 -19.28
N TRP A 54 -5.54 4.88 -18.34
CA TRP A 54 -5.03 4.22 -17.14
C TRP A 54 -4.24 2.95 -17.49
N SER A 55 -3.20 2.66 -16.73
CA SER A 55 -2.52 1.37 -16.75
C SER A 55 -3.45 0.25 -16.29
N ASN A 56 -2.98 -1.00 -16.43
CA ASN A 56 -3.58 -2.12 -15.72
C ASN A 56 -3.60 -1.83 -14.22
N SER A 57 -4.72 -2.18 -13.57
CA SER A 57 -4.86 -2.09 -12.13
C SER A 57 -4.05 -3.20 -11.47
N ILE A 58 -3.24 -2.85 -10.47
CA ILE A 58 -2.54 -3.80 -9.62
C ILE A 58 -3.15 -3.78 -8.22
N GLY A 59 -3.34 -4.96 -7.63
CA GLY A 59 -3.78 -5.09 -6.24
C GLY A 59 -2.58 -5.33 -5.32
N ALA A 60 -2.53 -4.63 -4.20
CA ALA A 60 -1.56 -4.89 -3.14
C ALA A 60 -2.25 -4.93 -1.79
N THR A 61 -1.97 -5.97 -1.00
CA THR A 61 -2.53 -6.15 0.34
C THR A 61 -1.51 -5.72 1.38
N THR A 62 -1.91 -4.83 2.29
CA THR A 62 -1.08 -4.45 3.44
C THR A 62 -0.92 -5.65 4.37
N LYS A 63 0.25 -5.76 5.01
CA LYS A 63 0.43 -6.77 6.05
C LYS A 63 -0.54 -6.47 7.20
N ALA A 64 -1.09 -7.51 7.81
CA ALA A 64 -1.70 -7.37 9.13
C ALA A 64 -0.64 -6.79 10.08
N SER A 65 -0.99 -5.88 10.99
CA SER A 65 -0.07 -5.60 12.08
C SER A 65 0.11 -6.88 12.87
N SER A 66 1.36 -7.28 13.00
CA SER A 66 1.79 -8.05 14.13
C SER A 66 1.75 -7.13 15.34
N ASN A 67 0.57 -6.71 15.78
CA ASN A 67 0.44 -6.35 17.17
C ASN A 67 0.55 -7.69 17.88
N PRO A 68 1.63 -8.00 18.63
CA PRO A 68 1.58 -9.14 19.50
C PRO A 68 0.39 -8.85 20.42
N THR A 69 -0.72 -9.54 20.20
CA THR A 69 -1.73 -9.69 21.23
C THR A 69 -0.95 -10.29 22.39
N THR A 70 -0.60 -9.46 23.38
CA THR A 70 -0.18 -9.95 24.68
C THR A 70 -1.36 -10.75 25.20
N GLY A 71 -1.39 -12.04 24.84
CA GLY A 71 -2.31 -12.98 25.41
C GLY A 71 -2.03 -12.96 26.91
N SER A 72 -3.06 -12.68 27.70
CA SER A 72 -3.00 -12.91 29.14
C SER A 72 -2.45 -14.33 29.34
N TRP A 73 -1.37 -14.46 30.11
CA TRP A 73 -0.64 -15.70 30.27
C TRP A 73 -1.60 -16.84 30.62
N ALA A 74 -1.51 -17.94 29.85
CA ALA A 74 -2.23 -19.18 30.12
C ALA A 74 -1.20 -20.31 30.33
N PRO A 75 -1.25 -21.05 31.46
CA PRO A 75 -0.32 -22.16 31.68
C PRO A 75 -0.45 -23.19 30.55
N ASN A 76 0.68 -23.80 30.14
CA ASN A 76 0.82 -24.81 29.06
C ASN A 76 0.59 -24.35 27.60
N THR A 77 0.72 -23.06 27.28
CA THR A 77 0.68 -22.62 25.88
C THR A 77 2.07 -22.57 25.26
N ALA A 78 2.27 -23.26 24.13
CA ALA A 78 3.49 -23.16 23.34
C ALA A 78 3.46 -21.86 22.52
N TYR A 79 4.22 -20.85 22.96
CA TYR A 79 4.37 -19.59 22.25
C TYR A 79 5.45 -19.69 21.16
N LYS A 80 5.24 -19.02 20.02
CA LYS A 80 6.21 -19.01 18.92
C LYS A 80 7.27 -17.93 19.19
N VAL A 81 8.47 -18.10 18.62
CA VAL A 81 9.49 -17.04 18.60
C VAL A 81 8.87 -15.78 17.99
N GLY A 82 8.75 -14.71 18.80
CA GLY A 82 8.15 -13.43 18.42
C GLY A 82 6.90 -13.02 19.21
N ASP A 83 6.28 -13.93 19.97
CA ASP A 83 5.14 -13.59 20.83
C ASP A 83 5.62 -12.84 22.09
N ILE A 84 5.06 -11.65 22.35
CA ILE A 84 5.28 -10.92 23.60
C ILE A 84 4.22 -11.39 24.61
N VAL A 85 4.66 -11.96 25.73
CA VAL A 85 3.80 -12.36 26.86
C VAL A 85 4.05 -11.38 28.01
N SER A 86 2.99 -10.73 28.49
CA SER A 86 3.05 -9.82 29.64
C SER A 86 2.55 -10.53 30.90
N TYR A 87 3.27 -10.40 32.01
CA TYR A 87 2.84 -10.84 33.34
C TYR A 87 2.14 -9.67 34.03
N ILE A 88 0.88 -9.86 34.44
CA ILE A 88 0.17 -8.98 35.40
C ILE A 88 0.23 -9.59 36.79
#